data_AF-A0AAN8WP24-F1
#
_entry.id   AF-A0AAN8WP24-F1
#
_cell.length_a   1.000
_cell.length_b   1.000
_cell.length_c   1.000
_cell.angle_alpha   90.00
_cell.angle_beta   90.00
_cell.angle_gamma   90.00
#
_symmetry.space_group_name_H-M   'P 1'
#
loop_
_entity.id
_entity.type
_entity.pdbx_description
1 polymer ?
#
loop_
_entity_poly.entity_id
_entity_poly.type
_entity_poly.pdbx_seq_one_letter_code
_entity_poly.pdbx_strand_id
1 'polypeptide(L)'
;MVRVGDVNDNPPMFDRHLYETRIMEEDDLGLPKRILTVTVTDGDMDRPYNMVFSLSGEGIDVQNPDNSHFEIMPSSGEVYVRK
;
A
#
# COMPACT_ATOMS: atom_id res chain seq x y z
N MET A 1 5.98 39.69 8.39
CA MET A 1 5.58 38.67 7.42
C MET A 1 5.41 37.36 8.19
N VAL A 2 4.18 36.85 8.30
CA VAL A 2 3.89 35.58 8.99
C VAL A 2 3.87 34.49 7.92
N ARG A 3 4.73 33.48 8.06
CA ARG A 3 4.65 32.26 7.26
C ARG A 3 3.88 31.24 8.10
N VAL A 4 2.64 30.98 7.71
CA VAL A 4 1.93 29.80 8.19
C VAL A 4 2.60 28.61 7.50
N GLY A 5 3.17 27.71 8.30
CA GLY A 5 3.66 26.45 7.77
C GLY A 5 2.49 25.71 7.15
N ASP A 6 2.66 25.27 5.92
CA ASP A 6 1.70 24.46 5.19
C ASP A 6 1.28 23.27 6.07
N VAL A 7 0.10 23.37 6.69
CA VAL A 7 -0.51 22.28 7.46
C VAL A 7 -1.12 21.33 6.44
N ASN A 8 -0.99 20.03 6.64
CA ASN A 8 -1.63 19.06 5.76
C ASN A 8 -3.16 19.13 5.90
N ASP A 9 -3.78 20.02 5.13
CA ASP A 9 -5.22 20.26 5.16
C ASP A 9 -5.99 19.24 4.31
N ASN A 10 -5.31 18.50 3.40
CA ASN A 10 -5.90 17.43 2.60
C ASN A 10 -5.10 16.12 2.77
N PRO A 11 -5.41 15.29 3.79
CA PRO A 11 -4.72 14.02 3.96
C PRO A 11 -4.95 13.10 2.74
N PRO A 12 -3.97 12.24 2.39
CA PRO A 12 -4.12 11.28 1.30
C PRO A 12 -5.28 10.33 1.60
N MET A 13 -6.16 10.15 0.62
CA MET A 13 -7.31 9.26 0.72
C MET A 13 -7.19 8.11 -0.26
N PHE A 14 -7.51 6.90 0.18
CA PHE A 14 -7.66 5.77 -0.73
C PHE A 14 -8.83 5.98 -1.69
N ASP A 15 -8.63 5.63 -2.96
CA ASP A 15 -9.66 5.79 -3.99
C ASP A 15 -10.86 4.84 -3.78
N ARG A 16 -10.68 3.78 -3.00
CA ARG A 16 -11.71 2.79 -2.65
C ARG A 16 -11.71 2.53 -1.16
N HIS A 17 -12.90 2.36 -0.60
CA HIS A 17 -13.08 1.91 0.78
C HIS A 17 -12.76 0.42 0.98
N LEU A 18 -12.79 -0.37 -0.08
CA LEU A 18 -12.47 -1.79 -0.07
C LEU A 18 -11.73 -2.19 -1.36
N TYR A 19 -10.58 -2.85 -1.19
CA TYR A 19 -9.86 -3.54 -2.24
C TYR A 19 -10.00 -5.04 -2.01
N GLU A 20 -10.64 -5.75 -2.93
CA GLU A 20 -10.87 -7.19 -2.84
C GLU A 20 -10.31 -7.88 -4.09
N THR A 21 -9.63 -9.00 -3.89
CA THR A 21 -9.19 -9.91 -4.96
C THR A 21 -9.28 -11.35 -4.44
N ARG A 22 -9.27 -12.32 -5.36
CA ARG A 22 -9.29 -13.75 -5.03
C ARG A 22 -8.14 -14.44 -5.73
N ILE A 23 -7.41 -15.25 -4.98
CA ILE A 23 -6.31 -16.09 -5.45
C ILE A 23 -6.65 -17.55 -5.19
N MET A 24 -6.32 -18.42 -6.13
CA MET A 24 -6.47 -19.87 -5.95
C MET A 24 -5.16 -20.43 -5.38
N GLU A 25 -5.23 -21.39 -4.46
CA GLU A 25 -4.02 -22.02 -3.89
C GLU A 25 -3.17 -22.73 -4.96
N GLU A 26 -3.80 -23.22 -6.03
CA GLU A 26 -3.13 -23.84 -7.18
C GLU A 26 -2.31 -22.84 -8.04
N ASP A 27 -2.40 -21.54 -7.75
CA ASP A 27 -1.72 -20.44 -8.44
C ASP A 27 -0.38 -20.08 -7.76
N ASP A 28 0.21 -21.04 -7.03
CA ASP A 28 1.52 -20.93 -6.36
C ASP A 28 2.71 -21.00 -7.34
N LEU A 29 2.44 -21.29 -8.61
CA LEU A 29 3.41 -21.22 -9.69
C LEU A 29 3.71 -19.76 -10.05
N GLY A 30 4.96 -19.33 -9.82
CA GLY A 30 5.43 -18.00 -10.21
C GLY A 30 5.35 -16.93 -9.11
N LEU A 31 5.36 -17.35 -7.84
CA LEU A 31 5.49 -16.43 -6.71
C LEU A 31 6.87 -15.73 -6.69
N PRO A 32 6.94 -14.45 -6.26
CA PRO A 32 5.82 -13.61 -5.85
C PRO A 32 5.00 -13.07 -7.04
N LYS A 33 3.68 -12.94 -6.86
CA LYS A 33 2.75 -12.52 -7.91
C LYS A 33 1.98 -11.27 -7.49
N ARG A 34 1.89 -10.27 -8.37
CA ARG A 34 1.09 -9.05 -8.13
C ARG A 34 -0.40 -9.37 -8.22
N ILE A 35 -1.17 -9.03 -7.18
CA ILE A 35 -2.59 -9.40 -7.06
C ILE A 35 -3.52 -8.18 -7.09
N LEU A 36 -3.05 -7.01 -6.67
CA LEU A 36 -3.78 -5.74 -6.75
C LEU A 36 -2.81 -4.56 -6.64
N THR A 37 -3.32 -3.36 -6.93
CA THR A 37 -2.62 -2.09 -6.66
C THR A 37 -3.56 -1.19 -5.89
N VAL A 38 -3.05 -0.61 -4.81
CA VAL A 38 -3.74 0.40 -4.00
C VAL A 38 -3.35 1.78 -4.51
N THR A 39 -4.35 2.63 -4.70
CA THR A 39 -4.16 4.01 -5.13
C THR A 39 -4.73 4.98 -4.11
N VAL A 40 -4.05 6.12 -3.98
CA VAL A 40 -4.46 7.22 -3.12
C VAL A 40 -4.45 8.51 -3.92
N THR A 41 -5.39 9.38 -3.59
CA THR A 41 -5.47 10.75 -4.10
C THR A 41 -5.19 11.70 -2.94
N ASP A 42 -4.21 12.59 -3.12
CA ASP A 42 -3.91 13.70 -2.22
C ASP A 42 -4.33 15.00 -2.95
N GLY A 43 -5.04 15.87 -2.23
CA GLY A 43 -5.58 17.12 -2.78
C GLY A 43 -4.55 18.25 -2.87
N ASP A 44 -3.37 18.08 -2.27
CA ASP A 44 -2.32 19.11 -2.21
C ASP A 44 -1.43 19.05 -3.46
N MET A 45 -1.78 19.85 -4.48
CA MET A 45 -1.10 19.88 -5.80
C MET A 45 0.41 20.15 -5.78
N ASP A 46 0.96 20.69 -4.68
CA ASP A 46 2.31 21.27 -4.63
C ASP A 46 3.31 20.52 -3.72
N ARG A 47 2.99 19.32 -3.23
CA ARG A 47 3.91 18.53 -2.38
C ARG A 47 4.53 17.35 -3.12
N PRO A 48 5.85 17.09 -2.99
CA PRO A 48 6.43 15.84 -3.43
C PRO A 48 5.81 14.70 -2.61
N TYR A 49 5.01 13.86 -3.27
CA TYR A 49 4.28 12.75 -2.66
C TYR A 49 5.24 11.64 -2.19
N ASN A 50 5.85 11.81 -1.03
CA ASN A 50 6.58 10.73 -0.34
C ASN A 50 5.59 9.80 0.36
N MET A 51 4.69 9.20 -0.42
CA MET A 51 3.71 8.25 0.08
C MET A 51 4.43 6.93 0.38
N VAL A 52 4.12 6.37 1.55
CA VAL A 52 4.69 5.10 2.00
C VAL A 52 3.55 4.18 2.37
N PHE A 53 3.41 3.09 1.63
CA PHE A 53 2.40 2.07 1.88
C PHE A 53 2.93 0.98 2.82
N SER A 54 2.06 0.47 3.70
CA SER A 54 2.33 -0.68 4.55
C SER A 54 1.08 -1.53 4.74
N LEU A 55 1.27 -2.83 5.01
CA LEU A 55 0.20 -3.76 5.35
C LEU A 55 0.28 -4.15 6.82
N SER A 56 -0.87 -4.50 7.39
CA SER A 56 -0.98 -5.08 8.73
C SER A 56 -2.19 -6.02 8.76
N GLY A 57 -2.21 -6.96 9.71
CA GLY A 57 -3.29 -7.94 9.86
C GLY A 57 -2.83 -9.37 9.60
N GLU A 58 -3.79 -10.24 9.34
CA GLU A 58 -3.52 -11.66 9.07
C GLU A 58 -2.64 -11.84 7.82
N GLY A 59 -1.68 -12.76 7.91
CA GLY A 59 -0.70 -13.00 6.85
C GLY A 59 0.44 -11.99 6.76
N ILE A 60 0.54 -11.04 7.69
CA ILE A 60 1.67 -10.10 7.81
C ILE A 60 2.40 -10.35 9.14
N ASP A 61 3.68 -10.71 9.06
CA ASP A 61 4.57 -10.85 10.21
C ASP A 61 5.46 -9.60 10.32
N VAL A 62 5.06 -8.69 11.21
CA VAL A 62 5.76 -7.40 11.43
C VAL A 62 7.15 -7.60 12.04
N GLN A 63 7.37 -8.70 12.78
CA GLN A 63 8.64 -9.00 13.42
C GLN A 63 9.61 -9.72 12.48
N ASN A 64 9.08 -10.49 11.53
CA ASN A 64 9.83 -11.19 10.51
C ASN A 64 9.11 -11.09 9.14
N PRO A 65 9.30 -9.99 8.39
CA PRO A 65 8.60 -9.75 7.12
C PRO A 65 8.78 -10.87 6.08
N ASP A 66 9.87 -11.63 6.16
CA ASP A 66 10.13 -12.76 5.27
C ASP A 66 9.15 -13.93 5.47
N ASN A 67 8.48 -13.98 6.62
CA ASN A 67 7.44 -14.95 6.96
C ASN A 67 6.02 -14.46 6.61
N SER A 68 5.89 -13.30 5.94
CA SER A 68 4.59 -12.77 5.52
C SER A 68 4.10 -13.44 4.24
N HIS A 69 2.80 -13.77 4.18
CA HIS A 69 2.12 -14.28 2.99
C HIS A 69 1.81 -13.18 1.97
N PHE A 70 1.81 -11.91 2.39
CA PHE A 70 1.56 -10.77 1.52
C PHE A 70 2.62 -9.69 1.72
N GLU A 71 2.84 -8.90 0.67
CA GLU A 71 3.73 -7.73 0.70
C GLU A 71 3.10 -6.59 -0.10
N ILE A 72 3.34 -5.35 0.34
CA ILE A 72 3.02 -4.14 -0.43
C ILE A 72 4.30 -3.38 -0.73
N MET A 73 4.46 -2.97 -1.99
CA MET A 73 5.57 -2.11 -2.41
C MET A 73 5.37 -0.71 -1.82
N PRO A 74 6.26 -0.22 -0.94
CA PRO A 74 6.02 1.02 -0.19
C PRO A 74 5.91 2.26 -1.07
N SER A 75 6.51 2.26 -2.25
CA SER A 75 6.53 3.39 -3.18
C SER A 75 5.42 3.39 -4.24
N SER A 76 4.81 2.23 -4.51
CA SER A 76 3.86 2.08 -5.63
C SER A 76 2.48 1.57 -5.22
N GLY A 77 2.32 1.04 -4.01
CA GLY A 77 1.06 0.47 -3.55
C GLY A 77 0.70 -0.87 -4.22
N GLU A 78 1.61 -1.46 -5.00
CA GLU A 78 1.41 -2.80 -5.56
C GLU A 78 1.48 -3.86 -4.48
N VAL A 79 0.47 -4.73 -4.42
CA VAL A 79 0.38 -5.82 -3.46
C VAL A 79 0.68 -7.14 -4.15
N TYR A 80 1.51 -7.95 -3.49
CA TYR A 80 1.98 -9.25 -3.94
C TYR A 80 1.58 -10.33 -2.95
N VAL A 81 1.27 -11.52 -3.47
CA VAL A 81 1.26 -12.75 -2.68
C VAL A 81 2.66 -13.39 -2.70
N ARG A 82 3.08 -13.89 -1.54
CA ARG A 82 4.37 -14.56 -1.27
C ARG A 82 4.15 -16.03 -0.94
N LYS A 83 5.23 -16.79 -0.94
CA LYS A 83 5.24 -18.21 -0.54
C LYS A 83 5.33 -18.37 0.97
#